data_AF-A0A662C2C7-F1
#
_entry.id   AF-A0A662C2C7-F1
#
_cell.length_a   1.000
_cell.length_b   1.000
_cell.length_c   1.000
_cell.angle_alpha   90.00
_cell.angle_beta   90.00
_cell.angle_gamma   90.00
#
_symmetry.space_group_name_H-M   'P 1'
#
loop_
_entity.id
_entity.type
_entity.pdbx_description
1 polymer ?
#
loop_
_entity_poly.entity_id
_entity_poly.type
_entity_poly.pdbx_seq_one_letter_code
_entity_poly.pdbx_strand_id
1 'polypeptide(L)'
;MEEICIEDGFTLLKTYNRDETAKEVFKGVKKTCLQIHFCMQNSVKLFFNQGNYGINITNQNSLLLYNPQQELPIHIELEANAKLITLLITIEKFHTFFSNEAGLIHFLDEENINKKYYKDKESGTNETIVLNQIFNFGLHASLEKLYIKGKVFELISLYFHQNDEKGIQTCPFLEDGDNVEKIQKAK
;
A
#
# COMPACT_ATOMS: atom_id res chain seq x y z
N MET A 1 -10.82 -7.32 -9.85
CA MET A 1 -9.68 -6.39 -9.70
C MET A 1 -9.59 -5.61 -10.99
N GLU A 2 -9.69 -4.30 -10.89
CA GLU A 2 -9.57 -3.34 -11.99
C GLU A 2 -8.21 -2.65 -11.88
N GLU A 3 -7.53 -2.44 -13.00
CA GLU A 3 -6.19 -1.88 -13.06
C GLU A 3 -6.18 -0.61 -13.89
N ILE A 4 -5.63 0.46 -13.29
CA ILE A 4 -5.57 1.79 -13.89
C ILE A 4 -4.11 2.24 -13.91
N CYS A 5 -3.53 2.33 -15.11
CA CYS A 5 -2.21 2.91 -15.32
C CYS A 5 -2.28 4.43 -15.15
N ILE A 6 -1.64 4.94 -14.10
CA ILE A 6 -1.59 6.38 -13.79
C ILE A 6 -0.51 7.03 -14.65
N GLU A 7 0.71 6.51 -14.56
CA GLU A 7 1.89 6.88 -15.31
C GLU A 7 2.80 5.65 -15.47
N ASP A 8 3.85 5.75 -16.29
CA ASP A 8 4.84 4.70 -16.34
C ASP A 8 5.46 4.48 -14.94
N GLY A 9 5.59 3.21 -14.57
CA GLY A 9 6.02 2.80 -13.23
C GLY A 9 5.03 3.14 -12.09
N PHE A 10 3.80 3.57 -12.38
CA PHE A 10 2.79 3.88 -11.35
C PHE A 10 1.38 3.39 -11.74
N THR A 11 0.86 2.42 -10.99
CA THR A 11 -0.44 1.77 -11.22
C THR A 11 -1.30 1.79 -9.96
N LEU A 12 -2.60 2.00 -10.15
CA LEU A 12 -3.62 1.80 -9.12
C LEU A 12 -4.44 0.55 -9.43
N LEU A 13 -4.74 -0.25 -8.40
CA LEU A 13 -5.62 -1.39 -8.45
C LEU A 13 -6.84 -1.15 -7.56
N LYS A 14 -8.04 -1.29 -8.11
CA LYS A 14 -9.29 -1.35 -7.34
C LYS A 14 -9.71 -2.81 -7.24
N THR A 15 -9.78 -3.33 -6.03
CA THR A 15 -10.24 -4.69 -5.78
C THR A 15 -11.49 -4.65 -4.91
N TYR A 16 -12.57 -5.24 -5.41
CA TYR A 16 -13.82 -5.36 -4.69
C TYR A 16 -14.24 -6.83 -4.72
N ASN A 17 -14.40 -7.43 -3.55
CA ASN A 17 -15.12 -8.68 -3.45
C ASN A 17 -16.63 -8.39 -3.35
N ARG A 18 -17.38 -8.64 -4.43
CA ARG A 18 -18.85 -8.49 -4.47
C ARG A 18 -19.58 -9.76 -4.05
N ASP A 19 -18.84 -10.82 -3.76
CA ASP A 19 -19.39 -12.12 -3.41
C ASP A 19 -19.72 -12.16 -1.91
N GLU A 20 -20.63 -13.05 -1.50
CA GLU A 20 -21.01 -13.26 -0.09
C GLU A 20 -19.99 -14.11 0.69
N THR A 21 -18.92 -14.55 0.01
CA THR A 21 -17.88 -15.42 0.56
C THR A 21 -16.51 -14.82 0.33
N ALA A 22 -15.52 -15.30 1.09
CA ALA A 22 -14.13 -14.88 0.92
C ALA A 22 -13.61 -15.26 -0.47
N LYS A 23 -12.75 -14.40 -1.02
CA LYS A 23 -12.21 -14.55 -2.37
C LYS A 23 -10.72 -14.32 -2.39
N GLU A 24 -10.00 -15.28 -2.93
CA GLU A 24 -8.57 -15.19 -3.14
C GLU A 24 -8.25 -14.54 -4.50
N VAL A 25 -7.26 -13.67 -4.52
CA VAL A 25 -6.80 -12.95 -5.72
C VAL A 25 -5.27 -12.99 -5.75
N PHE A 26 -4.73 -13.30 -6.94
CA PHE A 26 -3.30 -13.31 -7.21
C PHE A 26 -2.96 -12.36 -8.37
N LYS A 27 -1.87 -11.59 -8.22
CA LYS A 27 -1.28 -10.77 -9.28
C LYS A 27 0.24 -10.79 -9.16
N GLY A 28 0.91 -11.23 -10.22
CA GLY A 28 2.36 -11.07 -10.34
C GLY A 28 2.76 -9.60 -10.50
N VAL A 29 3.83 -9.19 -9.84
CA VAL A 29 4.40 -7.84 -9.90
C VAL A 29 5.83 -7.95 -10.42
N LYS A 30 6.08 -7.49 -11.64
CA LYS A 30 7.31 -7.79 -12.42
C LYS A 30 8.55 -6.96 -12.05
N LYS A 31 8.52 -6.18 -10.97
CA LYS A 31 9.57 -5.22 -10.58
C LYS A 31 9.59 -5.01 -9.07
N THR A 32 10.69 -4.50 -8.54
CA THR A 32 10.78 -3.93 -7.19
C THR A 32 9.89 -2.69 -7.10
N CYS A 33 8.63 -2.92 -6.70
CA CYS A 33 7.65 -1.88 -6.49
C CYS A 33 7.40 -1.70 -4.99
N LEU A 34 7.32 -0.43 -4.58
CA LEU A 34 6.58 -0.04 -3.39
C LEU A 34 5.11 -0.41 -3.60
N GLN A 35 4.50 -1.05 -2.61
CA GLN A 35 3.08 -1.35 -2.59
C GLN A 35 2.44 -0.65 -1.40
N ILE A 36 1.30 0.00 -1.62
CA ILE A 36 0.50 0.55 -0.52
C ILE A 36 -0.92 0.01 -0.66
N HIS A 37 -1.35 -0.77 0.31
CA HIS A 37 -2.65 -1.41 0.35
C HIS A 37 -3.54 -0.64 1.33
N PHE A 38 -4.68 -0.14 0.89
CA PHE A 38 -5.67 0.58 1.69
C PHE A 38 -6.95 -0.24 1.78
N CYS A 39 -7.25 -0.76 2.97
CA CYS A 39 -8.48 -1.49 3.21
C CYS A 39 -9.59 -0.51 3.60
N MET A 40 -10.59 -0.40 2.75
CA MET A 40 -11.67 0.58 2.89
C MET A 40 -12.94 0.00 3.51
N GLN A 41 -13.08 -1.33 3.49
CA GLN A 41 -14.26 -2.02 3.98
C GLN A 41 -13.92 -3.49 4.28
N ASN A 42 -14.39 -4.00 5.42
CA ASN A 42 -14.12 -5.34 5.96
C ASN A 42 -12.62 -5.64 6.07
N SER A 43 -12.22 -6.91 6.08
CA SER A 43 -10.80 -7.30 6.20
C SER A 43 -10.25 -7.86 4.89
N VAL A 44 -8.96 -7.65 4.68
CA VAL A 44 -8.17 -8.30 3.63
C VAL A 44 -6.93 -8.91 4.26
N LYS A 45 -6.66 -10.19 3.97
CA LYS A 45 -5.44 -10.86 4.38
C LYS A 45 -4.45 -10.86 3.22
N LEU A 46 -3.26 -10.29 3.43
CA LEU A 46 -2.15 -10.33 2.50
C LEU A 46 -1.23 -11.50 2.84
N PHE A 47 -0.94 -12.37 1.88
CA PHE A 47 -0.07 -13.52 2.05
C PHE A 47 1.33 -13.27 1.51
N PHE A 48 2.31 -13.84 2.20
CA PHE A 48 3.73 -13.78 1.86
C PHE A 48 4.33 -15.19 1.86
N ASN A 49 5.54 -15.32 1.29
CA ASN A 49 6.30 -16.57 1.31
C ASN A 49 5.47 -17.79 0.85
N GLN A 50 4.76 -17.64 -0.28
CA GLN A 50 3.91 -18.69 -0.85
C GLN A 50 2.75 -19.13 0.08
N GLY A 51 2.20 -18.20 0.86
CA GLY A 51 1.05 -18.47 1.75
C GLY A 51 1.42 -18.87 3.18
N ASN A 52 2.71 -19.06 3.48
CA ASN A 52 3.17 -19.48 4.81
C ASN A 52 2.99 -18.41 5.90
N TYR A 53 2.82 -17.15 5.49
CA TYR A 53 2.64 -16.03 6.40
C TYR A 53 1.55 -15.11 5.85
N GLY A 54 0.76 -14.49 6.74
CA GLY A 54 -0.24 -13.53 6.33
C GLY A 54 -0.43 -12.38 7.31
N ILE A 55 -0.62 -11.18 6.78
CA ILE A 55 -0.92 -9.96 7.53
C ILE A 55 -2.36 -9.56 7.23
N ASN A 56 -3.16 -9.31 8.27
CA ASN A 56 -4.51 -8.78 8.10
C ASN A 56 -4.46 -7.25 8.01
N ILE A 57 -5.13 -6.70 7.01
CA ILE A 57 -5.40 -5.28 6.86
C ILE A 57 -6.90 -5.09 7.09
N THR A 58 -7.24 -4.63 8.29
CA THR A 58 -8.62 -4.40 8.70
C THR A 58 -9.15 -3.08 8.14
N ASN A 59 -10.46 -2.88 8.22
CA ASN A 59 -11.13 -1.67 7.76
C ASN A 59 -10.43 -0.39 8.26
N GLN A 60 -10.30 0.59 7.37
CA GLN A 60 -9.62 1.87 7.59
C GLN A 60 -8.14 1.76 7.94
N ASN A 61 -7.50 0.61 7.71
CA ASN A 61 -6.05 0.47 7.85
C ASN A 61 -5.37 0.36 6.48
N SER A 62 -4.10 0.72 6.49
CA SER A 62 -3.20 0.64 5.35
C SER A 62 -1.96 -0.18 5.70
N LEU A 63 -1.35 -0.76 4.67
CA LEU A 63 -0.07 -1.46 4.77
C LEU A 63 0.80 -1.04 3.60
N LEU A 64 1.93 -0.41 3.90
CA LEU A 64 2.99 -0.11 2.96
C LEU A 64 4.06 -1.20 3.03
N LEU A 65 4.45 -1.70 1.86
CA LEU A 65 5.41 -2.77 1.68
C LEU A 65 6.47 -2.37 0.65
N TYR A 66 7.72 -2.62 0.98
CA TYR A 66 8.81 -2.58 0.02
C TYR A 66 9.82 -3.67 0.33
N ASN A 67 10.21 -4.41 -0.69
CA ASN A 67 11.24 -5.42 -0.58
C ASN A 67 12.11 -5.43 -1.85
N PRO A 68 13.36 -4.95 -1.77
CA PRO A 68 14.28 -4.94 -2.90
C PRO A 68 14.87 -6.32 -3.20
N GLN A 69 14.79 -7.26 -2.25
CA GLN A 69 15.50 -8.54 -2.32
C GLN A 69 14.68 -9.67 -2.95
N GLN A 70 13.36 -9.54 -2.96
CA GLN A 70 12.44 -10.55 -3.51
C GLN A 70 11.24 -9.90 -4.18
N GLU A 71 10.70 -10.60 -5.18
CA GLU A 71 9.42 -10.23 -5.76
C GLU A 71 8.31 -10.35 -4.71
N LEU A 72 7.43 -9.34 -4.67
CA LEU A 72 6.24 -9.33 -3.84
C LEU A 72 5.03 -9.42 -4.76
N PRO A 73 4.56 -10.63 -5.13
CA PRO A 73 3.26 -10.74 -5.79
C PRO A 73 2.16 -10.29 -4.82
N ILE A 74 1.09 -9.73 -5.37
CA ILE A 74 -0.12 -9.51 -4.58
C ILE A 74 -0.81 -10.85 -4.48
N HIS A 75 -0.80 -11.42 -3.28
CA HIS A 75 -1.55 -12.62 -2.94
C HIS A 75 -2.46 -12.26 -1.77
N ILE A 76 -3.76 -12.14 -2.03
CA ILE A 76 -4.72 -11.64 -1.04
C ILE A 76 -5.96 -12.51 -0.94
N GLU A 77 -6.51 -12.63 0.26
CA GLU A 77 -7.86 -13.10 0.51
C GLU A 77 -8.70 -11.92 0.99
N LEU A 78 -9.75 -11.61 0.26
CA LEU A 78 -10.71 -10.57 0.58
C LEU A 78 -11.91 -11.20 1.26
N GLU A 79 -12.31 -10.71 2.43
CA GLU A 79 -13.60 -11.09 3.00
C GLU A 79 -14.76 -10.69 2.08
N ALA A 80 -15.94 -11.27 2.31
CA ALA A 80 -17.17 -10.88 1.63
C ALA A 80 -17.36 -9.36 1.71
N ASN A 81 -17.74 -8.72 0.61
CA ASN A 81 -17.92 -7.27 0.52
C ASN A 81 -16.67 -6.40 0.79
N ALA A 82 -15.47 -6.97 0.91
CA ALA A 82 -14.27 -6.21 1.19
C ALA A 82 -13.82 -5.35 0.00
N LYS A 83 -13.32 -4.15 0.30
CA LYS A 83 -12.84 -3.16 -0.68
C LYS A 83 -11.40 -2.80 -0.39
N LEU A 84 -10.55 -2.92 -1.40
CA LEU A 84 -9.14 -2.62 -1.32
C LEU A 84 -8.73 -1.71 -2.48
N ILE A 85 -7.99 -0.65 -2.16
CA ILE A 85 -7.20 0.09 -3.14
C ILE A 85 -5.74 -0.29 -2.94
N THR A 86 -5.04 -0.64 -4.02
CA THR A 86 -3.58 -0.87 -3.98
C THR A 86 -2.87 0.07 -4.93
N LEU A 87 -1.85 0.78 -4.44
CA LEU A 87 -0.90 1.52 -5.26
C LEU A 87 0.33 0.65 -5.49
N LEU A 88 0.77 0.55 -6.74
CA LEU A 88 2.03 -0.07 -7.14
C LEU A 88 2.91 0.99 -7.80
N ILE A 89 4.04 1.30 -7.18
CA ILE A 89 4.94 2.36 -7.63
C ILE A 89 6.35 1.79 -7.70
N THR A 90 6.98 1.85 -8.88
CA THR A 90 8.41 1.54 -9.00
C THR A 90 9.20 2.52 -8.13
N ILE A 91 10.29 2.05 -7.56
CA ILE A 91 11.13 2.89 -6.69
C ILE A 91 11.67 4.10 -7.45
N GLU A 92 12.16 3.92 -8.67
CA GLU A 92 12.58 5.01 -9.55
C GLU A 92 11.51 6.10 -9.68
N LYS A 93 10.26 5.69 -9.95
CA LYS A 93 9.15 6.62 -10.07
C LYS A 93 8.83 7.31 -8.74
N PHE A 94 8.83 6.56 -7.66
CA PHE A 94 8.54 7.08 -6.33
C PHE A 94 9.58 8.14 -5.88
N HIS A 95 10.87 7.93 -6.18
CA HIS A 95 11.92 8.94 -5.94
C HIS A 95 11.64 10.26 -6.66
N THR A 96 11.08 10.23 -7.88
CA THR A 96 10.74 11.47 -8.60
C THR A 96 9.66 12.31 -7.91
N PHE A 97 8.85 11.71 -7.03
CA PHE A 97 7.80 12.43 -6.31
C PHE A 97 8.35 13.26 -5.15
N PHE A 98 9.49 12.85 -4.58
CA PHE A 98 10.07 13.42 -3.37
C PHE A 98 11.50 13.96 -3.57
N SER A 99 11.97 14.08 -4.82
CA SER A 99 13.36 14.46 -5.13
C SER A 99 13.77 15.83 -4.59
N ASN A 100 12.82 16.75 -4.39
CA ASN A 100 13.06 18.08 -3.82
C ASN A 100 12.81 18.15 -2.31
N GLU A 101 12.28 17.08 -1.72
CA GLU A 101 11.88 16.97 -0.32
C GLU A 101 12.79 15.97 0.40
N ALA A 102 14.11 16.14 0.21
CA ALA A 102 15.13 15.27 0.76
C ALA A 102 14.96 15.15 2.28
N GLY A 103 14.81 13.91 2.77
CA GLY A 103 14.66 13.61 4.20
C GLY A 103 13.24 13.28 4.66
N LEU A 104 12.19 13.48 3.85
CA LEU A 104 10.82 13.11 4.27
C LEU A 104 10.56 11.60 4.27
N ILE A 105 11.33 10.82 3.49
CA ILE A 105 11.13 9.38 3.35
C ILE A 105 12.44 8.62 3.55
N HIS A 106 12.76 8.33 4.81
CA HIS A 106 14.00 7.68 5.24
C HIS A 106 14.33 6.33 4.57
N PHE A 107 13.34 5.58 4.07
CA PHE A 107 13.60 4.30 3.40
C PHE A 107 14.12 4.43 1.97
N LEU A 108 14.06 5.64 1.42
CA LEU A 108 14.65 5.97 0.13
C LEU A 108 16.10 6.46 0.25
N ASP A 109 16.60 6.66 1.47
CA ASP A 109 18.00 7.03 1.67
C ASP A 109 18.92 5.92 1.13
N GLU A 110 20.09 6.29 0.60
CA GLU A 110 21.04 5.35 -0.02
C GLU A 110 21.39 4.17 0.91
N GLU A 111 21.40 4.42 2.21
CA GLU A 111 21.68 3.42 3.25
C GLU A 111 20.54 2.40 3.46
N ASN A 112 19.32 2.75 3.07
CA ASN A 112 18.10 2.03 3.41
C ASN A 112 17.35 1.48 2.20
N ILE A 113 17.66 1.95 0.98
CA ILE A 113 16.98 1.53 -0.26
C ILE A 113 17.11 0.03 -0.54
N ASN A 114 18.11 -0.64 0.03
CA ASN A 114 18.34 -2.09 -0.10
C ASN A 114 17.75 -2.92 1.06
N LYS A 115 17.08 -2.27 2.02
CA LYS A 115 16.44 -2.92 3.17
C LYS A 115 14.95 -3.12 2.92
N LYS A 116 14.39 -4.16 3.53
CA LYS A 116 12.94 -4.37 3.54
C LYS A 116 12.29 -3.32 4.43
N TYR A 117 11.16 -2.80 4.00
CA TYR A 117 10.41 -1.78 4.74
C TYR A 117 8.94 -2.15 4.81
N TYR A 118 8.39 -2.09 6.02
CA TYR A 118 7.00 -2.41 6.31
C TYR A 118 6.43 -1.33 7.23
N LYS A 119 5.25 -0.83 6.89
CA LYS A 119 4.55 0.13 7.74
C LYS A 119 3.04 -0.07 7.66
N ASP A 120 2.44 -0.44 8.76
CA ASP A 120 1.01 -0.34 8.96
C ASP A 120 0.63 1.02 9.55
N LYS A 121 -0.57 1.49 9.21
CA LYS A 121 -1.11 2.76 9.70
C LYS A 121 -2.62 2.81 9.51
N GLU A 122 -3.31 3.37 10.50
CA GLU A 122 -4.72 3.78 10.36
C GLU A 122 -4.85 4.96 9.38
N SER A 123 -5.78 4.84 8.44
CA SER A 123 -6.03 5.84 7.41
C SER A 123 -6.64 7.10 8.02
N GLY A 124 -6.01 8.24 7.78
CA GLY A 124 -6.53 9.53 8.25
C GLY A 124 -7.86 9.90 7.60
N THR A 125 -8.59 10.87 8.18
CA THR A 125 -9.87 11.34 7.63
C THR A 125 -9.75 11.80 6.19
N ASN A 126 -8.73 12.60 5.87
CA ASN A 126 -8.52 13.12 4.51
C ASN A 126 -8.17 11.99 3.53
N GLU A 127 -7.34 11.03 3.94
CA GLU A 127 -7.02 9.84 3.13
C GLU A 127 -8.29 9.04 2.83
N THR A 128 -9.14 8.82 3.85
CA THR A 128 -10.41 8.11 3.73
C THR A 128 -11.37 8.80 2.75
N ILE A 129 -11.43 10.13 2.74
CA ILE A 129 -12.25 10.90 1.79
C ILE A 129 -11.75 10.66 0.36
N VAL A 130 -10.44 10.77 0.13
CA VAL A 130 -9.83 10.56 -1.20
C VAL A 130 -10.00 9.13 -1.68
N LEU A 131 -9.81 8.13 -0.80
CA LEU A 131 -10.05 6.72 -1.11
C LEU A 131 -11.50 6.48 -1.54
N ASN A 132 -12.47 7.04 -0.82
CA ASN A 132 -13.90 6.93 -1.17
C ASN A 132 -14.23 7.59 -2.51
N GLN A 133 -13.59 8.72 -2.81
CA GLN A 133 -13.69 9.40 -4.10
C GLN A 133 -13.11 8.55 -5.24
N ILE A 134 -11.93 7.95 -5.05
CA ILE A 134 -11.32 7.04 -6.04
C ILE A 134 -12.22 5.83 -6.31
N PHE A 135 -12.83 5.26 -5.26
CA PHE A 135 -13.56 4.00 -5.37
C PHE A 135 -14.98 4.16 -5.93
N ASN A 136 -15.71 5.20 -5.52
CA ASN A 136 -17.15 5.31 -5.78
C ASN A 136 -17.51 6.35 -6.84
N PHE A 137 -16.58 7.21 -7.27
CA PHE A 137 -16.90 8.30 -8.17
C PHE A 137 -16.92 7.85 -9.64
N GLY A 138 -18.09 7.92 -10.27
CA GLY A 138 -18.28 7.59 -11.68
C GLY A 138 -18.18 8.84 -12.55
N LEU A 139 -17.03 9.04 -13.18
CA LEU A 139 -16.85 10.05 -14.23
C LEU A 139 -17.06 9.44 -15.62
N HIS A 140 -17.29 10.31 -16.60
CA HIS A 140 -17.15 9.92 -17.99
C HIS A 140 -15.73 9.38 -18.25
N ALA A 141 -15.62 8.26 -18.97
CA ALA A 141 -14.36 7.52 -19.15
C ALA A 141 -13.18 8.37 -19.66
N SER A 142 -13.47 9.42 -20.46
CA SER A 142 -12.42 10.35 -20.95
C SER A 142 -11.76 11.21 -19.87
N LEU A 143 -12.45 11.45 -18.74
CA LEU A 143 -11.95 12.25 -17.62
C LEU A 143 -11.53 11.40 -16.42
N GLU A 144 -11.97 10.14 -16.36
CA GLU A 144 -11.69 9.24 -15.25
C GLU A 144 -10.19 9.10 -14.99
N LYS A 145 -9.38 8.88 -16.04
CA LYS A 145 -7.93 8.76 -15.88
C LYS A 145 -7.29 10.02 -15.28
N LEU A 146 -7.70 11.20 -15.74
CA LEU A 146 -7.18 12.49 -15.23
C LEU A 146 -7.59 12.70 -13.77
N TYR A 147 -8.84 12.39 -13.44
CA TYR A 147 -9.36 12.51 -12.08
C TYR A 147 -8.65 11.57 -11.11
N ILE A 148 -8.55 10.28 -11.46
CA ILE A 148 -7.87 9.29 -10.63
C ILE A 148 -6.40 9.67 -10.46
N LYS A 149 -5.74 10.16 -11.52
CA LYS A 149 -4.37 10.67 -11.42
C LYS A 149 -4.26 11.77 -10.36
N GLY A 150 -5.09 12.81 -10.42
CA GLY A 150 -5.08 13.89 -9.43
C GLY A 150 -5.33 13.39 -8.00
N LYS A 151 -6.33 12.51 -7.82
CA LYS A 151 -6.67 11.94 -6.51
C LYS A 151 -5.58 11.07 -5.93
N VAL A 152 -4.87 10.32 -6.76
CA VAL A 152 -3.79 9.45 -6.31
C VAL A 152 -2.57 10.27 -5.86
N PHE A 153 -2.25 11.37 -6.54
CA PHE A 153 -1.21 12.30 -6.07
C PHE A 153 -1.61 12.97 -4.74
N GLU A 154 -2.86 13.42 -4.61
CA GLU A 154 -3.41 13.94 -3.35
C GLU A 154 -3.29 12.91 -2.22
N LEU A 155 -3.65 11.65 -2.49
CA LEU A 155 -3.56 10.55 -1.53
C LEU A 155 -2.11 10.31 -1.06
N ILE A 156 -1.15 10.29 -1.98
CA ILE A 156 0.28 10.16 -1.64
C ILE A 156 0.73 11.31 -0.75
N SER A 157 0.42 12.55 -1.14
CA SER A 157 0.80 13.73 -0.35
C SER A 157 0.24 13.63 1.06
N LEU A 158 -1.04 13.28 1.23
CA LEU A 158 -1.68 13.10 2.54
C LEU A 158 -1.04 11.97 3.35
N TYR A 159 -0.78 10.83 2.70
CA TYR A 159 -0.26 9.63 3.37
C TYR A 159 1.11 9.88 4.02
N PHE A 160 1.96 10.66 3.34
CA PHE A 160 3.32 10.98 3.77
C PHE A 160 3.45 12.34 4.49
N HIS A 161 2.36 13.13 4.62
CA HIS A 161 2.39 14.49 5.16
C HIS A 161 2.87 14.62 6.62
N GLN A 162 2.61 13.63 7.49
CA GLN A 162 2.82 13.77 8.95
C GLN A 162 3.25 12.46 9.63
N ASN A 163 4.48 12.01 9.41
CA ASN A 163 5.09 10.97 10.25
C ASN A 163 6.32 11.41 11.06
N ASP A 164 6.70 12.69 11.02
CA ASP A 164 7.89 13.18 11.77
C ASP A 164 7.57 13.96 13.06
N GLU A 165 6.31 14.34 13.34
CA GLU A 165 5.99 15.11 14.57
C GLU A 165 5.72 14.25 15.82
N LYS A 166 5.72 12.93 15.72
CA LYS A 166 5.59 12.04 16.89
C LYS A 166 6.76 11.08 16.96
N GLY A 167 7.76 11.46 17.76
CA GLY A 167 8.93 10.65 18.12
C GLY A 167 8.59 9.36 18.88
N ILE A 168 7.90 8.43 18.22
CA ILE A 168 7.86 7.02 18.60
C ILE A 168 8.47 6.26 17.42
N GLN A 169 9.80 6.13 17.48
CA GLN A 169 10.57 5.23 16.63
C GLN A 169 10.05 3.81 16.81
N THR A 170 9.13 3.41 15.94
CA THR A 170 9.04 2.01 15.53
C THR A 170 9.99 1.93 14.34
N CYS A 171 11.19 1.39 14.55
CA CYS A 171 12.17 1.25 13.49
C CYS A 171 11.50 0.44 12.35
N PRO A 172 11.25 1.03 11.17
CA PRO A 172 10.50 0.36 10.11
C PRO A 172 11.38 -0.55 9.25
N PHE A 173 12.67 -0.60 9.55
CA PHE A 173 13.65 -1.50 8.97
C PHE A 173 13.79 -2.73 9.87
N LEU A 174 13.65 -3.91 9.28
CA LEU A 174 13.96 -5.15 9.98
C LEU A 174 15.48 -5.20 10.21
N GLU A 175 15.92 -5.20 11.46
CA GLU A 175 17.31 -5.55 11.80
C GLU A 175 17.56 -7.00 11.38
N ASP A 176 18.72 -7.24 10.75
CA ASP A 176 19.14 -8.54 10.26
C ASP A 176 19.07 -9.61 11.36
N GLY A 177 18.27 -10.65 11.13
CA GLY A 177 18.21 -11.87 11.96
C GLY A 177 17.44 -11.71 13.29
N ASP A 178 16.47 -12.59 13.52
CA ASP A 178 15.92 -12.91 14.86
C ASP A 178 15.03 -11.92 15.63
N ASN A 179 14.36 -10.95 14.99
CA ASN A 179 13.34 -10.13 15.68
C ASN A 179 11.94 -10.10 15.05
N VAL A 180 11.49 -11.23 14.49
CA VAL A 180 10.07 -11.45 14.14
C VAL A 180 9.23 -11.89 15.36
N GLU A 181 9.83 -12.06 16.54
CA GLU A 181 9.17 -12.59 17.75
C GLU A 181 8.36 -11.57 18.59
N LYS A 182 8.12 -10.33 18.13
CA LYS A 182 7.30 -9.36 18.89
C LYS A 182 5.82 -9.29 18.53
N ILE A 183 5.27 -10.33 17.88
CA ILE A 183 3.81 -10.54 17.76
C ILE A 183 3.40 -11.86 18.42
N GLN A 184 4.03 -12.21 19.54
CA GLN A 184 3.47 -13.16 20.51
C GLN A 184 3.39 -12.48 21.87
N LYS A 185 2.24 -11.84 22.12
CA LYS A 185 1.57 -11.72 23.43
C LYS A 185 0.43 -10.69 23.34
N ALA A 186 -0.59 -11.01 22.56
CA ALA A 186 -1.94 -10.75 23.01
C ALA A 186 -2.47 -12.11 23.45
N LYS A 187 -2.58 -12.28 24.78
CA LYS A 187 -3.29 -13.39 25.42
C LYS A 187 -4.77 -13.32 25.08
#